data_AF-A0A085F5U6-F1
#
_entry.id   AF-A0A085F5U6-F1
#
_cell.length_a   1.000
_cell.length_b   1.000
_cell.length_c   1.000
_cell.angle_alpha   90.00
_cell.angle_beta   90.00
_cell.angle_gamma   90.00
#
_symmetry.space_group_name_H-M   'P 1'
#
loop_
_entity.id
_entity.type
_entity.pdbx_description
1 polymer ?
#
loop_
_entity_poly.entity_id
_entity_poly.type
_entity_poly.pdbx_seq_one_letter_code
_entity_poly.pdbx_strand_id
1 'polypeptide(L)'
;MRTHSPRTKPASALPPLARLLLVLQRLNQIHDRWEMRSAAAFLLVACRGEITKPELEKALTMGAGSGYRNIVLMEDALLVRTRKEKGVLVVSLTEYGRGVAGEIEGLMGGQSN
;
A
#
# COMPACT_ATOMS: atom_id res chain seq x y z
N MET A 1 -40.56 -5.59 37.03
CA MET A 1 -39.91 -4.62 36.12
C MET A 1 -38.71 -5.30 35.49
N ARG A 2 -38.60 -5.38 34.15
CA ARG A 2 -37.43 -5.95 33.47
C ARG A 2 -36.51 -4.81 33.04
N THR A 3 -35.32 -4.74 33.62
CA THR A 3 -34.23 -3.84 33.22
C THR A 3 -33.55 -4.41 31.98
N HIS A 4 -33.73 -3.75 30.84
CA HIS A 4 -32.96 -4.02 29.64
C HIS A 4 -31.66 -3.22 29.68
N SER A 5 -30.53 -3.88 29.91
CA SER A 5 -29.21 -3.30 29.64
C SER A 5 -29.08 -3.04 28.13
N PRO A 6 -28.68 -1.83 27.69
CA PRO A 6 -28.47 -1.58 26.28
C PRO A 6 -27.25 -2.39 25.84
N ARG A 7 -27.46 -3.39 24.99
CA ARG A 7 -26.38 -4.04 24.26
C ARG A 7 -25.71 -2.96 23.39
N THR A 8 -24.50 -2.59 23.75
CA THR A 8 -23.59 -1.87 22.86
C THR A 8 -23.53 -2.65 21.55
N LYS A 9 -24.05 -2.05 20.48
CA LYS A 9 -23.86 -2.59 19.13
C LYS A 9 -22.34 -2.62 18.89
N PRO A 10 -21.78 -3.70 18.31
CA PRO A 10 -20.40 -3.68 17.85
C PRO A 10 -20.24 -2.46 16.93
N ALA A 11 -19.21 -1.64 17.21
CA ALA A 11 -18.91 -0.44 16.43
C ALA A 11 -18.87 -0.86 14.96
N SER A 12 -19.71 -0.28 14.10
CA SER A 12 -19.81 -0.70 12.70
C SER A 12 -18.43 -0.67 12.05
N ALA A 13 -18.01 -1.81 11.48
CA ALA A 13 -16.81 -1.89 10.66
C ALA A 13 -16.74 -0.69 9.72
N LEU A 14 -15.61 0.03 9.74
CA LEU A 14 -15.43 1.21 8.89
C LEU A 14 -15.73 0.82 7.43
N PRO A 15 -16.51 1.64 6.69
CA PRO A 15 -16.74 1.39 5.28
C PRO A 15 -15.41 1.23 4.52
N PRO A 16 -15.32 0.33 3.52
CA PRO A 16 -14.09 0.09 2.76
C PRO A 16 -13.44 1.38 2.21
N LEU A 17 -14.25 2.36 1.81
CA LEU A 17 -13.77 3.67 1.35
C LEU A 17 -13.09 4.49 2.46
N ALA A 18 -13.63 4.48 3.68
CA ALA A 18 -13.02 5.17 4.82
C ALA A 18 -11.68 4.51 5.20
N ARG A 19 -11.60 3.18 5.14
CA ARG A 19 -10.32 2.44 5.31
C ARG A 19 -9.31 2.79 4.23
N LEU A 20 -9.74 2.86 2.97
CA LEU A 20 -8.89 3.30 1.87
C LEU A 20 -8.38 4.73 2.07
N LEU A 21 -9.23 5.65 2.52
CA LEU A 21 -8.83 7.03 2.84
C LEU A 21 -7.80 7.09 3.98
N LEU A 22 -7.95 6.27 5.02
CA LEU A 22 -6.99 6.18 6.12
C LEU A 22 -5.63 5.62 5.64
N VAL A 23 -5.64 4.63 4.75
CA VAL A 23 -4.42 4.09 4.13
C VAL A 23 -3.72 5.15 3.29
N LEU A 24 -4.47 5.88 2.46
CA LEU A 24 -3.93 6.96 1.63
C LEU A 24 -3.37 8.10 2.49
N GLN A 25 -4.05 8.47 3.57
CA GLN A 25 -3.57 9.48 4.52
C GLN A 25 -2.27 9.02 5.19
N ARG A 26 -2.16 7.74 5.56
CA ARG A 26 -0.96 7.22 6.22
C ARG A 26 0.23 7.17 5.28
N LEU A 27 0.03 6.75 4.04
CA LEU A 27 1.04 6.83 2.99
C LEU A 27 1.49 8.26 2.72
N ASN A 28 0.57 9.23 2.75
CA ASN A 28 0.90 10.64 2.60
C ASN A 28 1.66 11.22 3.81
N GLN A 29 1.44 10.68 5.02
CA GLN A 29 2.13 11.11 6.25
C GLN A 29 3.53 10.51 6.38
N ILE A 30 3.77 9.32 5.83
CA ILE A 30 5.09 8.67 5.90
C ILE A 30 6.14 9.45 5.11
N HIS A 31 5.74 10.22 4.08
CA HIS A 31 6.61 11.14 3.35
C HIS A 31 5.82 12.25 2.62
N ASP A 32 6.17 13.52 2.88
CA ASP A 32 5.60 14.77 2.32
C ASP A 32 5.61 14.90 0.77
N ARG A 33 6.05 13.88 0.03
CA ARG A 33 6.26 13.93 -1.43
C ARG A 33 5.79 12.69 -2.19
N TRP A 34 4.75 12.02 -1.71
CA TRP A 34 4.21 10.87 -2.43
C TRP A 34 3.14 11.28 -3.43
N GLU A 35 3.44 11.15 -4.71
CA GLU A 35 2.40 11.12 -5.72
C GLU A 35 1.53 9.88 -5.46
N MET A 36 0.20 10.00 -5.60
CA MET A 36 -0.75 8.89 -5.40
C MET A 36 -0.39 7.63 -6.20
N ARG A 37 0.38 7.80 -7.27
CA ARG A 37 0.93 6.73 -8.11
C ARG A 37 2.03 5.92 -7.42
N SER A 38 2.90 6.53 -6.62
CA SER A 38 3.91 5.81 -5.83
C SER A 38 3.24 4.97 -4.75
N ALA A 39 2.18 5.50 -4.13
CA ALA A 39 1.37 4.76 -3.16
C ALA A 39 0.71 3.53 -3.81
N ALA A 40 0.09 3.70 -4.97
CA ALA A 40 -0.48 2.58 -5.73
C ALA A 40 0.58 1.56 -6.18
N ALA A 41 1.75 2.03 -6.60
CA ALA A 41 2.88 1.18 -6.96
C ALA A 41 3.36 0.33 -5.79
N PHE A 42 3.52 0.94 -4.61
CA PHE A 42 3.93 0.24 -3.39
C PHE A 42 2.94 -0.86 -3.01
N LEU A 43 1.63 -0.56 -3.01
CA LEU A 43 0.59 -1.53 -2.71
C LEU A 43 0.57 -2.68 -3.72
N LEU A 44 0.79 -2.40 -5.01
CA LEU A 44 0.90 -3.45 -6.03
C LEU A 44 2.08 -4.38 -5.79
N VAL A 45 3.25 -3.83 -5.42
CA VAL A 45 4.43 -4.63 -5.04
C VAL A 45 4.11 -5.47 -3.80
N ALA A 46 3.45 -4.89 -2.80
CA ALA A 46 3.06 -5.59 -1.57
C ALA A 46 2.14 -6.79 -1.85
N CYS A 47 1.15 -6.64 -2.74
CA CYS A 47 0.24 -7.72 -3.09
C CYS A 47 0.90 -8.83 -3.92
N ARG A 48 1.90 -8.51 -4.75
CA ARG A 48 2.54 -9.49 -5.66
C ARG A 48 3.85 -10.07 -5.15
N GLY A 49 4.41 -9.50 -4.08
CA GLY A 49 5.74 -9.83 -3.56
C GLY A 49 6.85 -9.23 -4.41
N GLU A 50 6.86 -9.53 -5.71
CA GLU A 50 7.80 -8.98 -6.69
C GLU A 50 7.06 -8.56 -7.97
N ILE A 51 7.55 -7.51 -8.61
CA ILE A 51 6.98 -7.01 -9.87
C ILE A 51 8.08 -6.38 -10.73
N THR A 52 8.05 -6.62 -12.03
CA THR A 52 8.96 -5.96 -12.95
C THR A 52 8.50 -4.53 -13.23
N LYS A 53 9.43 -3.63 -13.58
CA LYS A 53 9.10 -2.26 -13.99
C LYS A 53 8.05 -2.22 -15.13
N PRO A 54 8.16 -3.00 -16.22
CA PRO A 54 7.14 -3.01 -17.27
C PRO A 54 5.75 -3.46 -16.78
N GLU A 55 5.68 -4.44 -15.88
CA GLU A 55 4.41 -4.87 -15.28
C GLU A 55 3.80 -3.79 -14.39
N LEU A 56 4.64 -3.08 -13.63
CA LEU A 56 4.22 -1.94 -12.82
C LEU A 56 3.66 -0.81 -13.70
N GLU A 57 4.38 -0.46 -14.76
CA GLU A 57 3.96 0.56 -15.73
C GLU A 57 2.62 0.18 -16.39
N LYS A 58 2.47 -1.08 -16.79
CA LYS A 58 1.23 -1.61 -17.36
C LYS A 58 0.07 -1.58 -16.36
N ALA A 59 0.29 -2.02 -15.11
CA ALA A 59 -0.74 -2.11 -14.08
C ALA A 59 -1.29 -0.74 -13.67
N LEU A 60 -0.45 0.30 -13.73
CA LEU A 60 -0.81 1.67 -13.37
C LEU A 60 -1.17 2.53 -14.60
N THR A 61 -1.34 1.91 -15.77
CA THR A 61 -1.67 2.58 -17.05
C THR A 61 -0.71 3.74 -17.36
N MET A 62 0.58 3.52 -17.11
CA MET A 62 1.62 4.51 -17.24
C MET A 62 2.26 4.49 -18.63
N GLY A 63 2.71 5.65 -19.10
CA GLY A 63 3.57 5.71 -20.28
C GLY A 63 4.90 4.99 -20.01
N ALA A 64 5.43 4.32 -21.04
CA ALA A 64 6.72 3.63 -20.97
C ALA A 64 7.81 4.56 -20.41
N GLY A 65 8.54 4.12 -19.39
CA GLY A 65 9.58 4.92 -18.73
C GLY A 65 9.12 5.70 -17.50
N SER A 66 7.82 5.91 -17.31
CA SER A 66 7.27 6.68 -16.18
C SER A 66 7.32 5.93 -14.85
N GLY A 67 7.43 4.59 -14.88
CA GLY A 67 7.53 3.76 -13.68
C GLY A 67 8.81 4.00 -12.88
N TYR A 68 9.87 4.45 -13.56
CA TYR A 68 11.17 4.65 -12.93
C TYR A 68 11.14 5.67 -11.78
N ARG A 69 10.45 6.80 -11.97
CA ARG A 69 10.34 7.84 -10.93
C ARG A 69 9.64 7.33 -9.67
N ASN A 70 8.59 6.54 -9.81
CA ASN A 70 7.87 5.97 -8.67
C ASN A 70 8.76 4.95 -7.94
N ILE A 71 9.50 4.11 -8.69
CA ILE A 71 10.43 3.13 -8.10
C ILE A 71 11.54 3.84 -7.31
N VAL A 72 12.15 4.87 -7.88
CA VAL A 72 13.19 5.66 -7.18
C VAL A 72 12.64 6.29 -5.90
N LEU A 73 11.45 6.91 -5.95
CA LEU A 73 10.83 7.48 -4.74
C LEU A 73 10.55 6.43 -3.65
N MET A 74 10.15 5.22 -4.04
CA MET A 74 9.93 4.12 -3.09
C MET A 74 11.24 3.55 -2.53
N GLU A 75 12.31 3.54 -3.34
CA GLU A 75 13.64 3.05 -2.96
C GLU A 75 14.36 4.05 -2.04
N ASP A 76 14.26 5.35 -2.33
CA ASP A 76 14.74 6.44 -1.47
C ASP A 76 14.03 6.44 -0.10
N ALA A 77 12.75 6.04 -0.08
CA ALA A 77 11.96 5.84 1.13
C ALA A 77 12.27 4.53 1.87
N LEU A 78 13.21 3.72 1.37
CA LEU A 78 13.59 2.40 1.89
C LEU A 78 12.44 1.39 1.94
N LEU A 79 11.36 1.58 1.19
CA LEU A 79 10.19 0.70 1.18
C LEU A 79 10.36 -0.47 0.20
N VAL A 80 11.06 -0.22 -0.90
CA VAL A 80 11.38 -1.25 -1.90
C VAL A 80 12.87 -1.34 -2.12
N ARG A 81 13.31 -2.48 -2.63
CA ARG A 81 14.64 -2.70 -3.18
C ARG A 81 14.49 -3.13 -4.63
N THR A 82 15.42 -2.70 -5.46
CA THR A 82 15.46 -3.10 -6.86
C THR A 82 16.63 -4.04 -7.16
N ARG A 83 16.44 -4.91 -8.15
CA ARG A 83 17.53 -5.70 -8.75
C ARG A 83 17.32 -5.79 -10.25
N LYS A 84 18.39 -6.06 -11.00
CA LYS A 84 18.30 -6.33 -12.44
C LYS A 84 18.32 -7.83 -12.69
N GLU A 85 17.30 -8.33 -13.38
CA GLU A 85 17.24 -9.70 -13.87
C GLU A 85 17.10 -9.67 -15.40
N LYS A 86 18.06 -10.25 -16.12
CA LYS A 86 18.07 -10.29 -17.59
C LYS A 86 17.84 -8.91 -18.24
N GLY A 87 18.36 -7.85 -17.62
CA GLY A 87 18.22 -6.47 -18.08
C GLY A 87 16.91 -5.77 -17.67
N VAL A 88 15.99 -6.47 -17.00
CA VAL A 88 14.73 -5.92 -16.50
C VAL A 88 14.87 -5.56 -15.02
N LEU A 89 14.37 -4.38 -14.63
CA LEU A 89 14.33 -3.96 -13.24
C LEU A 89 13.18 -4.68 -12.51
N VAL A 90 13.51 -5.45 -11.48
CA VAL A 90 12.57 -6.15 -10.60
C VAL A 90 12.53 -5.41 -9.27
N VAL A 91 11.32 -5.17 -8.78
CA VAL A 91 11.03 -4.40 -7.56
C VAL A 91 10.43 -5.36 -6.54
N SER A 92 10.93 -5.32 -5.30
CA SER A 92 10.43 -6.13 -4.17
C SER A 92 10.42 -5.30 -2.89
N LEU A 93 9.60 -5.66 -1.90
CA LEU A 93 9.61 -4.96 -0.62
C LEU A 93 10.91 -5.20 0.16
N THR A 94 11.41 -4.16 0.83
CA THR A 94 12.39 -4.31 1.91
C THR A 94 11.73 -4.93 3.16
N GLU A 95 12.51 -5.21 4.19
CA GLU A 95 11.95 -5.61 5.49
C GLU A 95 11.09 -4.49 6.10
N TYR A 96 11.57 -3.25 6.06
CA TYR A 96 10.81 -2.08 6.49
C TYR A 96 9.51 -1.92 5.69
N GLY A 97 9.58 -2.01 4.36
CA GLY A 97 8.41 -1.94 3.49
C GLY A 97 7.38 -3.03 3.76
N ARG A 98 7.81 -4.24 4.12
CA ARG A 98 6.89 -5.30 4.57
C ARG A 98 6.18 -4.93 5.87
N GLY A 99 6.89 -4.33 6.83
CA GLY A 99 6.27 -3.81 8.06
C GLY A 99 5.20 -2.77 7.76
N VAL A 100 5.51 -1.79 6.91
CA VAL A 100 4.56 -0.75 6.48
C VAL A 100 3.36 -1.35 5.74
N ALA A 101 3.58 -2.33 4.86
CA ALA A 101 2.50 -3.04 4.17
C ALA A 101 1.59 -3.79 5.15
N GLY A 102 2.16 -4.44 6.17
CA GLY A 102 1.40 -5.13 7.22
C GLY A 102 0.58 -4.17 8.08
N GLU A 103 1.10 -2.99 8.42
CA GLU A 103 0.33 -1.95 9.10
C GLU A 103 -0.87 -1.50 8.26
N ILE A 104 -0.66 -1.30 6.96
CA ILE A 104 -1.73 -0.93 6.01
C ILE A 104 -2.77 -2.03 5.88
N GLU A 105 -2.35 -3.29 5.77
CA GLU A 105 -3.25 -4.44 5.75
C GLU A 105 -4.08 -4.52 7.04
N GLY A 106 -3.47 -4.27 8.20
CA GLY A 106 -4.18 -4.19 9.49
C GLY A 106 -5.25 -3.09 9.52
N LEU A 107 -4.97 -1.93 8.91
CA LEU A 107 -5.95 -0.85 8.76
C LEU A 107 -7.09 -1.22 7.79
N MET A 108 -6.79 -2.00 6.74
CA MET A 108 -7.79 -2.51 5.79
C MET A 108 -8.60 -3.70 6.35
N GLY A 109 -8.04 -4.47 7.27
CA GLY A 109 -8.63 -5.67 7.88
C GLY A 109 -9.54 -5.43 9.07
N GLY A 110 -9.90 -4.17 9.37
CA GLY A 110 -10.77 -3.82 10.49
C GLY A 110 -12.17 -4.46 10.44
N GLN A 111 -12.31 -5.54 11.22
CA GLN A 111 -13.50 -6.26 11.72
C GLN A 111 -13.89 -7.57 11.01
N SER A 112 -13.16 -8.64 11.30
CA SER A 112 -13.70 -10.00 11.39
C SER A 112 -13.55 -10.49 12.83
N ASN A 113 -14.43 -9.99 13.70
CA ASN A 113 -14.91 -10.66 14.93
C ASN A 113 -16.06 -9.85 15.53
#